data_AF-A0A962FIU6-F1
#
_entry.id   AF-A0A962FIU6-F1
#
_cell.length_a   1.000
_cell.length_b   1.000
_cell.length_c   1.000
_cell.angle_alpha   90.00
_cell.angle_beta   90.00
_cell.angle_gamma   90.00
#
_symmetry.space_group_name_H-M   'P 1'
#
loop_
_entity.id
_entity.type
_entity.pdbx_description
1 polymer ?
#
loop_
_entity_poly.entity_id
_entity_poly.type
_entity_poly.pdbx_seq_one_letter_code
_entity_poly.pdbx_strand_id
1 'polypeptide(L)'
;MLRFAPWKVASIVGMSLIALLIVIPSMLSPQARSALQSRMPSWLPAKTITLGLDLQGGSHILLEVDSPAVVRTQVENLRDDVRRILREERVGVVGGIAMQARGVQFRLANPGELPKALPKIRTLGQSSGAALLGAAGAPGVEVNSTENGVVQVTVTEAGVQEKVRRAVDQSIEVLRRRIDGSGMKEPTIQRQGADRILVQVPGLDDPQRLKDILGQTAKL
;
A
#
# COMPACT_ATOMS: atom_id res chain seq x y z
N MET A 1 34.98 58.70 6.85
CA MET A 1 33.53 58.88 6.65
C MET A 1 33.12 58.12 5.40
N LEU A 2 32.41 56.99 5.51
CA LEU A 2 31.94 56.24 4.33
C LEU A 2 30.82 57.03 3.64
N ARG A 3 31.11 57.65 2.50
CA ARG A 3 30.12 58.32 1.65
C ARG A 3 29.64 57.33 0.58
N PHE A 4 28.44 56.79 0.75
CA PHE A 4 27.81 55.94 -0.26
C PHE A 4 27.05 56.79 -1.26
N ALA A 5 27.08 56.40 -2.54
CA ALA A 5 26.28 57.05 -3.57
C ALA A 5 24.77 56.86 -3.26
N PRO A 6 23.94 57.90 -3.38
CA PRO A 6 22.53 57.86 -2.95
C PRO A 6 21.72 56.78 -3.67
N TRP A 7 22.06 56.45 -4.92
CA TRP A 7 21.40 55.37 -5.67
C TRP A 7 21.68 53.98 -5.09
N LYS A 8 22.88 53.74 -4.53
CA LYS A 8 23.24 52.48 -3.87
C LYS A 8 22.51 52.34 -2.53
N VAL A 9 22.35 53.44 -1.81
CA VAL A 9 21.55 53.47 -0.59
C VAL A 9 20.07 53.20 -0.92
N ALA A 10 19.54 53.84 -1.96
CA ALA A 10 18.17 53.64 -2.41
C ALA A 10 17.91 52.18 -2.86
N SER A 11 18.84 51.54 -3.57
CA SER A 11 18.69 50.14 -3.98
C SER A 11 18.74 49.17 -2.81
N ILE A 12 19.62 49.38 -1.83
CA ILE A 12 19.72 48.55 -0.63
C ILE A 12 18.45 48.68 0.22
N VAL A 13 17.98 49.92 0.45
CA VAL A 13 16.75 50.17 1.20
C VAL A 13 15.53 49.59 0.48
N GLY A 14 15.46 49.75 -0.85
CA GLY A 14 14.40 49.18 -1.67
C GLY A 14 14.37 47.66 -1.61
N MET A 15 15.52 46.99 -1.76
CA MET A 15 15.63 45.53 -1.67
C MET A 15 15.25 45.04 -0.26
N SER A 16 15.68 45.74 0.78
CA SER A 16 15.35 45.41 2.17
C SER A 16 13.85 45.55 2.45
N LEU A 17 13.20 46.61 1.94
CA LEU A 17 11.75 46.79 2.04
C LEU A 17 10.98 45.69 1.30
N ILE A 18 11.41 45.32 0.09
CA ILE A 18 10.78 44.23 -0.67
C ILE A 18 10.91 42.89 0.08
N ALA A 19 12.10 42.59 0.62
CA ALA A 19 12.32 41.40 1.42
C ALA A 19 11.43 41.38 2.68
N LEU A 20 11.31 42.51 3.38
CA LEU A 20 10.43 42.64 4.54
C LEU A 20 8.96 42.42 4.17
N LEU A 21 8.53 42.98 3.04
CA LEU A 21 7.16 42.88 2.53
C LEU A 21 6.79 41.43 2.15
N ILE A 22 7.76 40.64 1.68
CA ILE A 22 7.58 39.20 1.40
C ILE A 22 7.54 38.36 2.69
N VAL A 23 8.31 38.73 3.72
CA VAL A 23 8.43 37.95 4.96
C VAL A 23 7.30 38.21 5.96
N ILE A 24 6.84 39.46 6.10
CA ILE A 24 5.79 39.83 7.08
C ILE A 24 4.51 38.97 6.97
N PRO A 25 3.97 38.66 5.77
CA PRO A 25 2.83 37.76 5.62
C PRO A 25 3.02 36.38 6.27
N SER A 26 4.26 35.88 6.32
CA SER A 26 4.58 34.58 6.92
C SER A 26 4.50 34.59 8.45
N MET A 27 4.58 35.75 9.11
CA MET A 27 4.55 35.89 10.57
C MET A 27 3.15 36.18 11.14
N LEU A 28 2.18 36.56 10.30
CA LEU A 28 0.80 36.88 10.72
C LEU A 28 0.00 35.62 11.10
N SER A 29 -1.07 35.70 11.89
CA SER A 29 -1.92 34.53 12.20
C SER A 29 -2.80 34.13 11.00
N PRO A 30 -3.27 32.86 10.87
CA PRO A 30 -4.09 32.40 9.75
C PRO A 30 -5.33 33.26 9.46
N GLN A 31 -5.94 33.83 10.51
CA GLN A 31 -7.12 34.69 10.40
C GLN A 31 -6.77 36.07 9.83
N ALA A 32 -5.71 36.71 10.32
CA ALA A 32 -5.22 38.00 9.81
C ALA A 32 -4.70 37.89 8.37
N ARG A 33 -4.11 36.74 8.00
CA ARG A 33 -3.64 36.43 6.64
C ARG A 33 -4.79 36.36 5.63
N SER A 34 -5.91 35.72 5.97
CA SER A 34 -7.08 35.61 5.09
C SER A 34 -7.73 36.97 4.80
N ALA A 35 -7.80 37.85 5.81
CA ALA A 35 -8.29 39.22 5.65
C ALA A 35 -7.35 40.06 4.76
N LEU A 36 -6.04 39.87 4.87
CA LEU A 36 -5.07 40.56 4.03
C LEU A 36 -5.10 40.05 2.57
N GLN A 37 -5.23 38.74 2.37
CA GLN A 37 -5.33 38.13 1.04
C GLN A 37 -6.56 38.61 0.28
N SER A 38 -7.69 38.84 0.97
CA SER A 38 -8.90 39.40 0.36
C SER A 38 -8.76 40.85 -0.12
N ARG A 39 -7.74 41.58 0.35
CA ARG A 39 -7.45 42.97 -0.03
C ARG A 39 -6.20 43.13 -0.90
N MET A 40 -5.53 42.03 -1.24
CA MET A 40 -4.27 42.05 -1.98
C MET A 40 -4.50 41.80 -3.47
N PRO A 41 -3.89 42.59 -4.38
CA PRO A 41 -4.07 42.42 -5.82
C PRO A 41 -3.44 41.10 -6.33
N SER A 42 -4.05 40.51 -7.37
CA SER A 42 -3.80 39.15 -7.87
C SER A 42 -2.38 38.86 -8.39
N TRP A 43 -1.51 39.87 -8.51
CA TRP A 43 -0.13 39.74 -8.99
C TRP A 43 0.88 39.42 -7.89
N LEU A 44 0.50 39.49 -6.61
CA LEU A 44 1.38 39.15 -5.49
C LEU A 44 1.24 37.66 -5.12
N PRO A 45 2.29 36.83 -5.22
CA PRO A 45 2.19 35.41 -4.91
C PRO A 45 2.10 35.21 -3.39
N ALA A 46 0.88 35.07 -2.87
CA ALA A 46 0.62 34.62 -1.49
C ALA A 46 0.85 33.10 -1.33
N LYS A 47 1.89 32.54 -1.97
CA LYS A 47 2.23 31.12 -1.79
C LYS A 47 3.00 30.98 -0.48
N THR A 48 2.35 30.32 0.47
CA THR A 48 2.92 29.96 1.76
C THR A 48 4.05 28.94 1.61
N ILE A 49 5.01 28.94 2.54
CA ILE A 49 5.93 27.82 2.73
C ILE A 49 5.09 26.69 3.33
N THR A 50 5.16 25.49 2.76
CA THR A 50 4.51 24.30 3.32
C THR A 50 5.13 24.00 4.68
N LEU A 51 4.37 24.22 5.76
CA LEU A 51 4.81 23.85 7.10
C LEU A 51 4.76 22.33 7.23
N GLY A 52 5.83 21.72 7.75
CA GLY A 52 5.84 20.29 8.03
C GLY A 52 4.88 19.92 9.16
N LEU A 53 4.60 18.63 9.30
CA LEU A 53 3.68 18.06 10.31
C LEU A 53 3.95 18.56 11.74
N ASP A 54 5.21 18.74 12.12
CA ASP A 54 5.62 19.19 13.45
C ASP A 54 5.22 20.65 13.76
N LEU A 55 5.10 21.48 12.72
CA LEU A 55 4.72 22.90 12.86
C LEU A 55 3.26 23.18 12.52
N GLN A 56 2.63 22.31 11.72
CA GLN A 56 1.23 22.46 11.27
C GLN A 56 0.24 21.67 12.13
N GLY A 57 0.73 20.69 12.90
CA GLY A 57 -0.13 19.69 13.53
C GLY A 57 -0.70 18.70 12.51
N GLY A 58 -1.07 17.51 12.97
CA GLY A 58 -1.73 16.51 12.14
C GLY A 58 -1.74 15.10 12.75
N SER A 59 -2.39 14.20 12.04
CA SER A 59 -2.59 12.81 12.47
C SER A 59 -1.74 11.85 11.64
N HIS A 60 -1.15 10.86 12.31
CA HIS A 60 -0.49 9.73 11.66
C HIS A 60 -1.10 8.41 12.14
N ILE A 61 -1.25 7.46 11.24
CA ILE A 61 -1.73 6.11 11.53
C ILE A 61 -0.81 5.11 10.84
N LEU A 62 -0.47 4.06 11.57
CA LEU A 62 0.20 2.89 11.04
C LEU A 62 -0.83 1.77 10.85
N LEU A 63 -0.96 1.29 9.61
CA LEU A 63 -1.82 0.17 9.26
C LEU A 63 -0.95 -1.05 8.99
N GLU A 64 -1.36 -2.21 9.48
CA GLU A 64 -0.69 -3.49 9.24
C GLU A 64 -1.61 -4.42 8.44
N VAL A 65 -1.06 -5.13 7.46
CA VAL A 65 -1.80 -6.15 6.72
C VAL A 65 -1.85 -7.43 7.54
N ASP A 66 -3.06 -7.97 7.72
CA ASP A 66 -3.29 -9.26 8.39
C ASP A 66 -2.73 -10.41 7.55
N SER A 67 -1.46 -10.74 7.80
CA SER A 67 -0.74 -11.84 7.13
C SER A 67 -1.43 -13.20 7.33
N PRO A 68 -1.86 -13.59 8.54
CA PRO A 68 -2.67 -14.80 8.74
C PRO A 68 -3.93 -14.87 7.86
N ALA A 69 -4.67 -13.76 7.74
CA ALA A 69 -5.85 -13.71 6.88
C ALA A 69 -5.47 -13.88 5.39
N VAL A 70 -4.37 -13.27 4.94
CA VAL A 70 -3.87 -13.44 3.56
C VAL A 70 -3.52 -14.90 3.26
N VAL A 71 -2.89 -15.62 4.21
CA VAL A 71 -2.59 -17.05 4.04
C VAL A 71 -3.87 -17.86 3.97
N ARG A 72 -4.84 -17.60 4.84
CA ARG A 72 -6.12 -18.30 4.83
C ARG A 72 -6.85 -18.16 3.49
N THR A 73 -6.96 -16.93 2.98
CA THR A 73 -7.58 -16.67 1.68
C THR A 73 -6.84 -17.38 0.55
N GLN A 74 -5.51 -17.45 0.62
CA GLN A 74 -4.73 -18.21 -0.37
C GLN A 74 -5.00 -19.72 -0.30
N VAL A 75 -5.07 -20.31 0.89
CA VAL A 75 -5.39 -21.74 1.04
C VAL A 75 -6.80 -22.04 0.54
N GLU A 76 -7.76 -21.16 0.81
CA GLU A 76 -9.14 -21.27 0.32
C GLU A 76 -9.20 -21.21 -1.21
N ASN A 77 -8.54 -20.22 -1.83
CA ASN A 77 -8.46 -20.11 -3.30
C ASN A 77 -7.73 -21.30 -3.92
N LEU A 78 -6.62 -21.74 -3.32
CA LEU A 78 -5.85 -22.90 -3.77
C LEU A 78 -6.69 -24.18 -3.73
N ARG A 79 -7.48 -24.38 -2.67
CA ARG A 79 -8.41 -25.50 -2.56
C ARG A 79 -9.42 -25.48 -3.70
N ASP A 80 -9.98 -24.32 -4.00
CA ASP A 80 -11.02 -24.17 -5.01
C ASP A 80 -10.45 -24.35 -6.43
N ASP A 81 -9.24 -23.85 -6.68
CA ASP A 81 -8.50 -24.08 -7.93
C ASP A 81 -8.11 -25.55 -8.12
N VAL A 82 -7.58 -26.20 -7.09
CA VAL A 82 -7.28 -27.64 -7.13
C VAL A 82 -8.55 -28.44 -7.39
N ARG A 83 -9.66 -28.11 -6.73
CA ARG A 83 -10.96 -28.77 -6.97
C ARG A 83 -11.42 -28.62 -8.41
N ARG A 84 -11.27 -27.42 -8.98
CA ARG A 84 -11.65 -27.12 -10.37
C ARG A 84 -10.81 -27.94 -11.35
N ILE A 85 -9.48 -27.94 -11.21
CA ILE A 85 -8.56 -28.70 -12.07
C ILE A 85 -8.85 -30.21 -11.99
N LEU A 86 -9.06 -30.76 -10.79
CA LEU A 86 -9.34 -32.18 -10.63
C LEU A 86 -10.67 -32.59 -11.30
N ARG A 87 -11.69 -31.72 -11.28
CA ARG A 87 -12.94 -31.95 -12.01
C ARG A 87 -12.76 -31.88 -13.53
N GLU A 88 -12.01 -30.90 -14.02
CA GLU A 88 -11.71 -30.75 -15.45
C GLU A 88 -10.98 -31.97 -16.01
N GLU A 89 -10.01 -32.51 -15.27
CA GLU A 89 -9.25 -33.71 -15.64
C GLU A 89 -9.98 -35.04 -15.36
N ARG A 90 -11.20 -34.98 -14.81
CA ARG A 90 -11.99 -36.15 -14.39
C ARG A 90 -11.25 -37.07 -13.42
N VAL A 91 -10.39 -36.50 -12.58
CA VAL A 91 -9.60 -37.23 -11.61
C VAL A 91 -10.39 -37.40 -10.31
N GLY A 92 -10.58 -38.65 -9.89
CA GLY A 92 -11.31 -38.98 -8.67
C GLY A 92 -10.51 -38.69 -7.40
N VAL A 93 -11.15 -38.07 -6.40
CA VAL A 93 -10.55 -37.81 -5.08
C VAL A 93 -11.28 -38.61 -4.01
N VAL A 94 -10.54 -39.28 -3.13
CA VAL A 94 -11.09 -40.06 -2.01
C VAL A 94 -11.03 -39.23 -0.73
N GLY A 95 -12.18 -39.03 -0.10
CA GLY A 95 -12.28 -38.30 1.18
C GLY A 95 -12.24 -36.77 1.07
N GLY A 96 -12.32 -36.22 -0.16
CA GLY A 96 -12.35 -34.78 -0.40
C GLY A 96 -10.97 -34.10 -0.31
N ILE A 97 -11.00 -32.77 -0.26
CA ILE A 97 -9.81 -31.93 -0.19
C ILE A 97 -9.73 -31.36 1.23
N ALA A 98 -8.73 -31.78 2.00
CA ALA A 98 -8.51 -31.31 3.37
C ALA A 98 -7.70 -30.00 3.35
N MET A 99 -8.16 -29.02 4.13
CA MET A 99 -7.39 -27.78 4.35
C MET A 99 -6.39 -27.98 5.49
N GLN A 100 -5.18 -27.48 5.29
CA GLN A 100 -4.13 -27.41 6.29
C GLN A 100 -3.77 -25.93 6.55
N ALA A 101 -3.00 -25.67 7.60
CA ALA A 101 -2.66 -24.30 8.02
C ALA A 101 -1.98 -23.45 6.93
N ARG A 102 -1.20 -24.08 6.04
CA ARG A 102 -0.46 -23.40 4.96
C ARG A 102 -0.61 -24.11 3.61
N GLY A 103 -1.64 -24.94 3.45
CA GLY A 103 -1.73 -25.78 2.27
C GLY A 103 -2.99 -26.61 2.19
N VAL A 104 -2.99 -27.48 1.19
CA VAL A 104 -4.11 -28.33 0.83
C VAL A 104 -3.60 -29.75 0.65
N GLN A 105 -4.32 -30.71 1.22
CA GLN A 105 -4.00 -32.13 1.11
C GLN A 105 -5.18 -32.88 0.49
N PHE A 106 -4.90 -33.74 -0.48
CA PHE A 106 -5.91 -34.60 -1.08
C PHE A 106 -5.33 -35.97 -1.42
N ARG A 107 -6.21 -36.98 -1.47
CA ARG A 107 -5.85 -38.34 -1.85
C ARG A 107 -6.53 -38.71 -3.16
N LEU A 108 -5.73 -39.16 -4.12
CA LEU A 108 -6.22 -39.59 -5.43
C LEU A 108 -6.85 -40.99 -5.33
N ALA A 109 -7.95 -41.20 -6.04
CA ALA A 109 -8.61 -42.51 -6.12
C ALA A 109 -7.78 -43.53 -6.92
N ASN A 110 -7.04 -43.05 -7.92
CA ASN A 110 -6.17 -43.86 -8.73
C ASN A 110 -4.77 -43.23 -8.78
N PRO A 111 -3.72 -43.88 -8.22
CA PRO A 111 -2.36 -43.34 -8.25
C PRO A 111 -1.78 -43.23 -9.68
N GLY A 112 -2.33 -43.95 -10.66
CA GLY A 112 -1.92 -43.83 -12.07
C GLY A 112 -2.26 -42.49 -12.73
N GLU A 113 -3.08 -41.64 -12.09
CA GLU A 113 -3.49 -40.33 -12.61
C GLU A 113 -2.61 -39.17 -12.10
N LEU A 114 -1.68 -39.45 -11.18
CA LEU A 114 -0.67 -38.50 -10.69
C LEU A 114 0.07 -37.73 -11.82
N PRO A 115 0.52 -38.38 -12.92
CA PRO A 115 1.29 -37.69 -13.97
C PRO A 115 0.47 -36.65 -14.74
N LYS A 116 -0.87 -36.77 -14.75
CA LYS A 116 -1.77 -35.84 -15.45
C LYS A 116 -2.08 -34.60 -14.61
N ALA A 117 -2.28 -34.79 -13.30
CA ALA A 117 -2.66 -33.71 -12.39
C ALA A 117 -1.46 -32.86 -11.91
N LEU A 118 -0.30 -33.48 -11.65
CA LEU A 118 0.90 -32.78 -11.13
C LEU A 118 1.38 -31.59 -11.98
N PRO A 119 1.49 -31.67 -13.33
CA PRO A 119 1.96 -30.53 -14.11
C PRO A 119 1.02 -29.33 -14.02
N LYS A 120 -0.31 -29.54 -14.02
CA LYS A 120 -1.30 -28.46 -13.91
C LYS A 120 -1.41 -27.86 -12.51
N ILE A 121 -1.14 -28.63 -11.47
CA ILE A 121 -1.08 -28.10 -10.10
C ILE A 121 0.20 -27.27 -9.92
N ARG A 122 1.31 -27.68 -10.55
CA ARG A 122 2.55 -26.90 -10.53
C ARG A 122 2.41 -25.56 -11.27
N THR A 123 1.60 -25.46 -12.32
CA THR A 123 1.37 -24.16 -12.98
C THR A 123 0.61 -23.17 -12.10
N LEU A 124 -0.24 -23.61 -11.16
CA LEU A 124 -0.84 -22.72 -10.16
C LEU A 124 0.24 -22.03 -9.31
N GLY A 125 1.26 -22.78 -8.91
CA GLY A 125 2.42 -22.29 -8.15
C GLY A 125 3.39 -21.41 -8.93
N GLN A 126 3.39 -21.48 -10.26
CA GLN A 126 4.27 -20.71 -11.15
C GLN A 126 3.68 -19.37 -11.58
N SER A 127 2.37 -19.17 -11.42
CA SER A 127 1.70 -17.90 -11.72
C SER A 127 2.06 -16.75 -10.75
N SER A 128 2.71 -17.06 -9.62
CA SER A 128 3.34 -16.06 -8.77
C SER A 128 4.48 -15.42 -9.57
N GLY A 129 4.25 -14.19 -10.05
CA GLY A 129 5.04 -13.45 -11.06
C GLY A 129 6.57 -13.35 -10.93
N ALA A 130 7.20 -14.02 -9.96
CA ALA A 130 8.63 -14.28 -9.94
C ALA A 130 9.10 -15.12 -11.14
N ALA A 131 8.29 -16.04 -11.66
CA ALA A 131 8.65 -16.84 -12.84
C ALA A 131 8.74 -16.03 -14.14
N LEU A 132 8.10 -14.85 -14.21
CA LEU A 132 8.08 -13.99 -15.40
C LEU A 132 9.34 -13.11 -15.54
N LEU A 133 10.09 -12.90 -14.46
CA LEU A 133 11.24 -11.97 -14.43
C LEU A 133 12.59 -12.67 -14.60
N GLY A 134 12.63 -13.97 -14.92
CA GLY A 134 13.88 -14.72 -15.12
C GLY A 134 14.74 -14.88 -13.85
N ALA A 135 14.34 -14.25 -12.74
CA ALA A 135 14.84 -14.57 -11.42
C ALA A 135 14.27 -15.93 -11.05
N ALA A 136 15.13 -16.89 -10.71
CA ALA A 136 14.74 -18.15 -10.08
C ALA A 136 14.14 -17.87 -8.70
N GLY A 137 12.96 -17.24 -8.65
CA GLY A 137 12.19 -17.07 -7.44
C GLY A 137 11.64 -18.43 -7.04
N ALA A 138 11.77 -18.75 -5.75
CA ALA A 138 11.21 -19.96 -5.18
C ALA A 138 9.73 -20.08 -5.61
N PRO A 139 9.27 -21.28 -6.02
CA PRO A 139 7.90 -21.47 -6.45
C PRO A 139 6.95 -21.00 -5.35
N GLY A 140 5.89 -20.28 -5.70
CA GLY A 140 4.91 -19.81 -4.69
C GLY A 140 4.18 -20.96 -3.98
N VAL A 141 4.27 -22.17 -4.54
CA VAL A 141 3.64 -23.38 -4.04
C VAL A 141 4.58 -24.57 -4.25
N GLU A 142 4.83 -25.33 -3.19
CA GLU A 142 5.53 -26.62 -3.21
C GLU A 142 4.53 -27.77 -3.25
N VAL A 143 4.82 -28.77 -4.08
CA VAL A 143 3.95 -29.95 -4.24
C VAL A 143 4.74 -31.19 -3.84
N ASN A 144 4.37 -31.77 -2.70
CA ASN A 144 4.93 -33.02 -2.20
C ASN A 144 3.93 -34.16 -2.46
N SER A 145 4.35 -35.16 -3.20
CA SER A 145 3.57 -36.39 -3.43
C SER A 145 4.17 -37.54 -2.64
N THR A 146 3.37 -38.19 -1.81
CA THR A 146 3.75 -39.44 -1.14
C THR A 146 3.35 -40.63 -2.02
N GLU A 147 4.14 -41.71 -2.00
CA GLU A 147 3.90 -42.96 -2.75
C GLU A 147 2.50 -43.57 -2.52
N ASN A 148 1.85 -43.24 -1.40
CA ASN A 148 0.49 -43.66 -1.05
C ASN A 148 -0.65 -42.91 -1.79
N GLY A 149 -0.35 -42.20 -2.89
CA GLY A 149 -1.35 -41.43 -3.65
C GLY A 149 -1.87 -40.17 -2.93
N VAL A 150 -1.18 -39.73 -1.88
CA VAL A 150 -1.48 -38.50 -1.13
C VAL A 150 -0.64 -37.37 -1.70
N VAL A 151 -1.30 -36.30 -2.12
CA VAL A 151 -0.64 -35.08 -2.62
C VAL A 151 -0.87 -33.96 -1.62
N GLN A 152 0.21 -33.34 -1.19
CA GLN A 152 0.24 -32.17 -0.33
C GLN A 152 0.76 -30.98 -1.13
N VAL A 153 -0.01 -29.91 -1.13
CA VAL A 153 0.29 -28.66 -1.84
C VAL A 153 0.43 -27.58 -0.78
N THR A 154 1.65 -27.11 -0.55
CA THR A 154 1.97 -26.14 0.51
C THR A 154 2.37 -24.82 -0.10
N VAL A 155 1.83 -23.71 0.40
CA VAL A 155 2.24 -22.37 0.01
C VAL A 155 3.59 -22.05 0.66
N THR A 156 4.55 -21.60 -0.15
CA THR A 156 5.90 -21.27 0.35
C THR A 156 5.92 -19.92 1.06
N GLU A 157 6.88 -19.73 1.96
CA GLU A 157 7.05 -18.46 2.67
C GLU A 157 7.32 -17.30 1.70
N ALA A 158 8.09 -17.55 0.63
CA ALA A 158 8.33 -16.57 -0.42
C ALA A 158 7.03 -16.17 -1.16
N GLY A 159 6.15 -17.14 -1.42
CA GLY A 159 4.83 -16.90 -2.00
C GLY A 159 3.93 -16.05 -1.09
N VAL A 160 3.94 -16.34 0.21
CA VAL A 160 3.20 -15.54 1.22
C VAL A 160 3.71 -14.11 1.24
N GLN A 161 5.02 -13.90 1.33
CA GLN A 161 5.60 -12.55 1.38
C GLN A 161 5.28 -11.73 0.13
N GLU A 162 5.37 -12.33 -1.05
CA GLU A 162 5.01 -11.66 -2.30
C GLU A 162 3.53 -11.23 -2.32
N LYS A 163 2.65 -12.09 -1.80
CA LYS A 163 1.22 -11.78 -1.72
C LYS A 163 0.92 -10.69 -0.70
N VAL A 164 1.59 -10.70 0.45
CA VAL A 164 1.50 -9.60 1.44
C VAL A 164 1.98 -8.29 0.82
N ARG A 165 3.12 -8.29 0.11
CA ARG A 165 3.63 -7.10 -0.59
C ARG A 165 2.64 -6.55 -1.59
N ARG A 166 2.00 -7.41 -2.40
CA ARG A 166 0.95 -6.98 -3.34
C ARG A 166 -0.29 -6.46 -2.64
N ALA A 167 -0.69 -7.09 -1.53
CA ALA A 167 -1.82 -6.64 -0.72
C ALA A 167 -1.54 -5.25 -0.13
N VAL A 168 -0.30 -4.96 0.29
CA VAL A 168 0.15 -3.64 0.72
C VAL A 168 0.03 -2.63 -0.42
N ASP A 169 0.55 -2.92 -1.61
CA ASP A 169 0.48 -2.00 -2.77
C ASP A 169 -0.97 -1.68 -3.16
N GLN A 170 -1.80 -2.72 -3.24
CA GLN A 170 -3.22 -2.55 -3.52
C GLN A 170 -3.92 -1.72 -2.44
N SER A 171 -3.57 -1.94 -1.17
CA SER A 171 -4.11 -1.18 -0.05
C SER A 171 -3.71 0.29 -0.13
N ILE A 172 -2.45 0.60 -0.46
CA ILE A 172 -1.98 1.98 -0.66
C ILE A 172 -2.85 2.70 -1.71
N GLU A 173 -3.13 2.05 -2.83
CA GLU A 173 -3.94 2.64 -3.91
C GLU A 173 -5.42 2.79 -3.52
N VAL A 174 -5.96 1.87 -2.72
CA VAL A 174 -7.31 2.01 -2.14
C VAL A 174 -7.36 3.17 -1.14
N LEU A 175 -6.37 3.29 -0.26
CA LEU A 175 -6.29 4.37 0.73
C LEU A 175 -6.13 5.73 0.04
N ARG A 176 -5.29 5.83 -1.01
CA ARG A 176 -5.14 7.04 -1.82
C ARG A 176 -6.49 7.53 -2.34
N ARG A 177 -7.22 6.66 -3.05
CA ARG A 177 -8.54 6.99 -3.60
C ARG A 177 -9.56 7.39 -2.54
N ARG A 178 -9.53 6.78 -1.35
CA ARG A 178 -10.41 7.13 -0.23
C ARG A 178 -10.10 8.50 0.34
N ILE A 179 -8.83 8.82 0.53
CA ILE A 179 -8.41 10.11 1.06
C ILE A 179 -8.71 11.21 0.05
N ASP A 180 -8.46 10.99 -1.24
CA ASP A 180 -8.80 11.93 -2.31
C ASP A 180 -10.32 12.23 -2.31
N GLY A 181 -11.16 11.20 -2.14
CA GLY A 181 -12.62 11.35 -2.03
C GLY A 181 -13.10 12.08 -0.76
N SER A 182 -12.26 12.14 0.28
CA SER A 182 -12.59 12.84 1.54
C SER A 182 -12.23 14.33 1.52
N GLY A 183 -11.53 14.81 0.48
CA GLY A 183 -11.15 16.22 0.33
C GLY A 183 -9.99 16.68 1.22
N MET A 184 -9.24 15.75 1.82
CA MET A 184 -8.04 16.06 2.60
C MET A 184 -6.92 16.56 1.67
N LYS A 185 -6.19 17.58 2.12
CA LYS A 185 -5.08 18.16 1.34
C LYS A 185 -3.77 17.44 1.69
N GLU A 186 -3.08 16.97 0.65
CA GLU A 186 -1.68 16.52 0.70
C GLU A 186 -1.40 15.35 1.68
N PRO A 187 -2.13 14.21 1.61
CA PRO A 187 -1.81 13.04 2.42
C PRO A 187 -0.51 12.38 1.97
N THR A 188 0.30 11.96 2.93
CA THR A 188 1.47 11.13 2.69
C THR A 188 1.14 9.68 3.02
N ILE A 189 1.11 8.83 2.01
CA ILE A 189 0.89 7.38 2.16
C ILE A 189 2.15 6.68 1.69
N GLN A 190 2.83 6.00 2.59
CA GLN A 190 4.09 5.31 2.30
C GLN A 190 4.07 3.91 2.90
N ARG A 191 4.74 2.98 2.22
CA ARG A 191 5.02 1.67 2.78
C ARG A 191 6.08 1.80 3.88
N GLN A 192 5.83 1.16 5.01
CA GLN A 192 6.78 1.04 6.10
C GLN A 192 7.11 -0.44 6.32
N GLY A 193 8.30 -0.89 5.91
CA GLY A 193 8.66 -2.30 6.02
C GLY A 193 7.98 -3.19 4.98
N ALA A 194 7.67 -4.44 5.35
CA ALA A 194 7.16 -5.45 4.42
C ALA A 194 5.62 -5.51 4.32
N ASP A 195 4.93 -5.19 5.42
CA ASP A 195 3.52 -5.45 5.67
C ASP A 195 2.75 -4.25 6.26
N ARG A 196 3.43 -3.11 6.51
CA ARG A 196 2.81 -1.92 7.09
C ARG A 196 2.76 -0.73 6.15
N ILE A 197 1.80 0.15 6.40
CA ILE A 197 1.55 1.37 5.66
C ILE A 197 1.44 2.52 6.65
N LEU A 198 2.27 3.53 6.46
CA LEU A 198 2.24 4.79 7.18
C LEU A 198 1.36 5.78 6.41
N VAL A 199 0.34 6.30 7.09
CA VAL A 199 -0.54 7.34 6.56
C VAL A 199 -0.38 8.57 7.44
N GLN A 200 -0.06 9.70 6.83
CA GLN A 200 0.04 11.00 7.50
C GLN A 200 -0.84 12.01 6.78
N VAL A 201 -1.64 12.74 7.55
CA VAL A 201 -2.50 13.80 7.02
C VAL A 201 -2.23 15.10 7.79
N PRO A 202 -1.66 16.13 7.13
CA PRO A 202 -1.41 17.42 7.77
C PRO A 202 -2.72 18.17 8.03
N GLY A 203 -2.80 18.90 9.14
CA GLY A 203 -3.98 19.71 9.50
C GLY A 203 -5.23 18.90 9.89
N LEU A 204 -5.09 17.59 10.12
CA LEU A 204 -6.13 16.75 10.71
C LEU A 204 -5.77 16.46 12.17
N ASP A 205 -6.40 17.17 13.10
CA ASP A 205 -6.08 17.09 14.53
C ASP A 205 -6.59 15.80 15.19
N ASP A 206 -7.67 15.22 14.65
CA ASP A 206 -8.30 14.02 15.22
C ASP A 206 -7.96 12.73 14.45
N PRO A 207 -7.17 11.81 15.05
CA PRO A 207 -6.86 10.52 14.45
C PRO A 207 -8.07 9.57 14.37
N GLN A 208 -9.11 9.75 15.19
CA GLN A 208 -10.30 8.90 15.14
C GLN A 208 -11.07 9.12 13.84
N ARG A 209 -11.24 10.39 13.45
CA ARG A 209 -11.82 10.74 12.14
C ARG A 209 -11.04 10.16 10.97
N LEU A 210 -9.71 10.14 11.03
CA LEU A 210 -8.89 9.48 10.00
C LEU A 210 -9.16 7.98 9.98
N LYS A 211 -9.21 7.35 11.16
CA LYS A 211 -9.51 5.92 11.29
C LYS A 211 -10.90 5.57 10.74
N ASP A 212 -11.92 6.40 10.93
CA ASP A 212 -13.27 6.12 10.44
C ASP A 212 -13.35 6.15 8.90
N ILE A 213 -12.64 7.07 8.27
CA ILE A 213 -12.56 7.19 6.80
C ILE A 213 -11.81 6.01 6.19
N LEU A 214 -10.74 5.55 6.85
CA LEU A 214 -9.92 4.42 6.38
C LEU A 214 -10.51 3.06 6.77
N GLY A 215 -11.22 2.98 7.89
CA GLY A 215 -11.70 1.76 8.55
C GLY A 215 -13.02 1.22 8.00
N GLN A 216 -13.73 1.95 7.14
CA GLN A 216 -14.86 1.41 6.38
C GLN A 216 -14.36 0.40 5.32
N THR A 217 -14.01 -0.81 5.75
CA THR A 217 -13.63 -1.90 4.85
C THR A 217 -14.75 -2.18 3.85
N ALA A 218 -14.49 -1.92 2.57
CA ALA A 218 -15.28 -2.52 1.51
C ALA A 218 -14.70 -3.91 1.29
N LYS A 219 -15.38 -4.94 1.81
CA LYS A 219 -15.09 -6.32 1.36
C LYS A 219 -15.43 -6.36 -0.12
N LEU A 220 -14.43 -6.64 -0.97
CA LEU A 220 -14.59 -6.98 -2.37
C LEU A 220 -14.64 -8.51 -2.49
#